data_AF-A0A8C4IE13-F1
#
_entry.id   AF-A0A8C4IE13-F1
#
_cell.length_a   1.000
_cell.length_b   1.000
_cell.length_c   1.000
_cell.angle_alpha   90.00
_cell.angle_beta   90.00
_cell.angle_gamma   90.00
#
_symmetry.space_group_name_H-M   'P 1'
#
loop_
_entity.id
_entity.type
_entity.pdbx_description
1 polymer ?
#
loop_
_entity_poly.entity_id
_entity_poly.type
_entity_poly.pdbx_seq_one_letter_code
_entity_poly.pdbx_strand_id
1 'polypeptide(L)' 'MVNFLSFAREHWANILVPMGFVIGWYLDKQQDQKLTAFRNKSALYSRELKPGEELTWK' A
#
# COMPACT_ATOMS: atom_id res chain seq x y z
N MET A 1 14.15 -5.10 -35.73
CA MET A 1 13.40 -5.94 -34.76
C MET A 1 14.05 -5.78 -33.41
N VAL A 2 13.28 -5.45 -32.36
CA VAL A 2 13.83 -5.32 -31.01
C VAL A 2 14.09 -6.72 -30.47
N ASN A 3 15.32 -7.00 -30.07
CA ASN A 3 15.65 -8.26 -29.41
C ASN A 3 15.28 -8.15 -27.92
N PHE A 4 14.15 -8.76 -27.55
CA PHE A 4 13.63 -8.73 -26.19
C PHE A 4 14.62 -9.29 -25.16
N LEU A 5 15.42 -10.28 -25.55
CA LEU A 5 16.38 -10.92 -24.67
C LEU A 5 17.54 -9.98 -24.31
N SER A 6 18.04 -9.21 -25.28
CA SER A 6 19.07 -8.20 -25.03
C SER A 6 18.52 -7.02 -24.23
N PHE A 7 17.30 -6.57 -24.55
CA PHE A 7 16.63 -5.49 -23.81
C PHE A 7 16.42 -5.84 -22.33
N ALA A 8 15.93 -7.05 -22.04
CA ALA A 8 15.76 -7.53 -20.67
C ALA A 8 17.12 -7.62 -19.95
N ARG A 9 18.16 -8.16 -20.60
CA ARG A 9 19.51 -8.25 -20.02
C ARG A 9 20.11 -6.87 -19.70
N GLU A 10 19.83 -5.86 -20.49
CA GLU A 10 20.40 -4.51 -20.32
C GLU A 10 19.63 -3.68 -19.31
N HIS A 11 18.30 -3.82 -19.25
CA HIS A 11 17.43 -2.92 -18.47
C HIS A 11 16.74 -3.57 -17.27
N TRP A 12 17.01 -4.85 -16.94
CA TRP A 12 16.36 -5.53 -15.80
C TRP A 12 16.50 -4.74 -14.49
N ALA A 13 17.63 -4.08 -14.25
CA ALA A 13 17.86 -3.34 -13.01
C ALA A 13 16.92 -2.14 -12.82
N ASN A 14 16.37 -1.59 -13.90
CA ASN A 14 15.45 -0.45 -13.85
C ASN A 14 14.14 -0.78 -13.12
N ILE A 15 13.78 -2.06 -13.01
CA ILE A 15 12.56 -2.47 -12.29
C ILE A 15 12.75 -2.53 -10.77
N LEU A 16 14.00 -2.57 -10.28
CA LEU A 16 14.27 -2.83 -8.86
C LEU A 16 13.72 -1.73 -7.96
N VAL A 17 13.91 -0.46 -8.32
CA VAL A 17 13.43 0.67 -7.51
C VAL A 17 11.89 0.75 -7.51
N PRO A 18 11.18 0.73 -8.66
CA PRO A 18 9.72 0.67 -8.66
C PRO A 18 9.16 -0.52 -7.89
N MET A 19 9.77 -1.70 -8.01
CA MET A 19 9.35 -2.89 -7.28
C MET A 19 9.54 -2.73 -5.78
N GLY A 20 10.70 -2.22 -5.34
CA GLY A 20 10.98 -1.93 -3.94
C GLY A 20 9.98 -0.92 -3.34
N PHE A 21 9.60 0.10 -4.11
CA PHE A 21 8.57 1.06 -3.68
C PHE A 21 7.22 0.38 -3.45
N VAL A 22 6.76 -0.45 -4.38
CA VAL A 22 5.48 -1.18 -4.25
C VAL A 22 5.51 -2.11 -3.04
N ILE A 23 6.63 -2.80 -2.81
CA ILE A 23 6.81 -3.68 -1.64
C ILE A 23 6.76 -2.86 -0.35
N GLY A 24 7.49 -1.74 -0.27
CA GLY A 24 7.49 -0.86 0.90
C GLY A 24 6.08 -0.36 1.23
N TRP A 25 5.38 0.18 0.22
CA TRP A 25 4.00 0.64 0.38
C TRP A 25 3.04 -0.47 0.85
N TYR A 26 3.21 -1.69 0.34
CA TYR A 26 2.41 -2.84 0.77
C TYR A 26 2.68 -3.20 2.25
N LEU A 27 3.93 -3.16 2.68
CA LEU A 27 4.31 -3.43 4.07
C LEU A 27 3.77 -2.36 5.02
N ASP A 28 3.83 -1.08 4.63
CA ASP A 28 3.24 0.02 5.40
C ASP A 28 1.73 -0.18 5.56
N LYS A 29 1.05 -0.54 4.46
CA LYS A 29 -0.39 -0.86 4.50
C LYS A 29 -0.72 -2.03 5.40
N GLN A 30 0.11 -3.07 5.44
CA GLN A 30 -0.08 -4.16 6.41
C GLN A 30 0.11 -3.69 7.84
N GLN A 31 1.05 -2.76 8.08
CA GLN A 31 1.28 -2.24 9.42
C GLN A 31 0.11 -1.39 9.90
N ASP A 32 -0.46 -0.55 9.03
CA ASP A 32 -1.67 0.23 9.32
C ASP A 32 -2.83 -0.68 9.76
N GLN A 33 -3.03 -1.82 9.10
CA GLN A 33 -4.07 -2.80 9.49
C GLN A 33 -3.85 -3.40 10.88
N LYS A 34 -2.60 -3.54 11.33
CA LYS A 34 -2.30 -4.01 12.69
C LYS A 34 -2.53 -2.93 13.74
N LEU A 35 -2.44 -1.66 13.35
CA LEU A 35 -2.55 -0.48 14.23
C LEU A 35 -3.98 0.09 14.30
N THR A 36 -5.01 -0.72 14.08
CA THR A 36 -6.42 -0.27 14.06
C THR A 36 -7.12 -0.27 15.42
N ALA A 37 -6.43 -0.61 16.52
CA ALA A 37 -7.06 -0.81 17.84
C ALA A 37 -7.86 0.41 18.34
N PHE A 38 -7.39 1.62 18.03
CA PHE A 38 -7.99 2.91 18.40
C PHE A 38 -8.75 3.59 17.25
N ARG A 39 -9.01 2.88 16.15
CA ARG A 39 -9.79 3.42 15.03
C ARG A 39 -11.21 3.77 15.49
N ASN A 40 -11.64 5.01 15.19
CA ASN A 40 -12.93 5.60 15.57
C ASN A 40 -13.19 5.68 17.09
N LYS A 41 -12.14 5.69 17.92
CA LYS A 41 -12.27 5.77 19.40
C LYS A 41 -11.65 7.02 20.02
N SER A 42 -10.93 7.83 19.24
CA SER A 42 -10.34 9.08 19.72
C SER A 42 -11.42 10.12 20.01
N ALA A 43 -11.30 10.88 21.10
CA ALA A 43 -12.27 11.91 21.48
C ALA A 43 -12.54 12.95 20.38
N LEU A 44 -11.57 13.24 19.51
CA LEU A 44 -11.71 14.23 18.44
C LEU A 44 -12.44 13.69 17.20
N TYR A 45 -12.27 12.42 16.87
CA TYR A 45 -12.74 11.84 15.59
C TYR A 45 -13.75 10.69 15.74
N SER A 46 -14.14 10.34 16.97
CA SER A 46 -15.17 9.33 17.20
C SER A 46 -16.52 9.81 16.68
N ARG A 47 -17.16 9.01 15.84
CA ARG A 47 -18.50 9.30 15.30
C ARG A 47 -19.27 8.02 15.00
N GLU A 48 -20.58 8.18 14.80
CA GLU A 48 -21.40 7.12 14.23
C GLU A 48 -21.00 6.85 12.77
N LEU A 49 -21.06 5.57 12.38
CA LEU A 49 -20.74 5.12 11.02
C LEU A 49 -21.91 5.42 10.10
N LYS A 50 -21.61 5.81 8.86
CA LYS A 50 -22.64 6.00 7.83
C LYS A 50 -23.26 4.65 7.44
N PRO A 51 -24.49 4.62 6.92
CA PRO A 51 -25.07 3.39 6.39
C PRO A 51 -24.15 2.76 5.32
N GLY A 52 -23.76 1.50 5.50
CA GLY A 52 -22.83 0.78 4.62
C GLY A 52 -21.34 1.08 4.83
N GLU A 53 -20.98 1.94 5.80
CA GLU A 53 -19.60 2.19 6.19
C GLU A 53 -19.18 1.22 7.31
N GLU A 54 -18.25 0.31 7.03
CA GLU A 54 -17.75 -0.61 8.05
C GLU A 54 -16.69 0.05 8.96
N LEU A 55 -15.84 0.90 8.39
CA LEU A 55 -14.64 1.44 9.01
C LEU A 55 -14.42 2.90 8.59
N THR A 56 -13.87 3.73 9.49
CA THR A 56 -13.60 5.15 9.18
C THR A 56 -12.40 5.37 8.26
N TRP A 57 -11.44 4.42 8.23
CA TRP A 57 -10.31 4.39 7.31
C TRP A 57 -9.77 2.96 7.16
N LYS A 58 -9.08 2.72 6.03
CA LYS A 58 -8.47 1.45 5.67
C LYS A 58 -7.00 1.44 6.03
#